data_AF-A0AAD9YDT4-F1
#
_entry.id   AF-A0AAD9YDT4-F1
#
_cell.length_a   1.000
_cell.length_b   1.000
_cell.length_c   1.000
_cell.angle_alpha   90.00
_cell.angle_beta   90.00
_cell.angle_gamma   90.00
#
_symmetry.space_group_name_H-M   'P 1'
#
loop_
_entity.id
_entity.type
_entity.pdbx_description
1 polymer ?
#
loop_
_entity_poly.entity_id
_entity_poly.type
_entity_poly.pdbx_seq_one_letter_code
_entity_poly.pdbx_strand_id
1 'polypeptide(L)'
;MKNTFSEIRARVDADGGGADSDDFDSAELIGDLATLDDSKLTPVGKTVKSILLGNDINPESTDANNLAAKGTPACAADTCCIWKYIANDLQGVFRGKSGRCTDFARAAVRLGFHDAGGWSKFTGDFGGADGSIILAAEEMSRGENNGLQEIVAQTQVWYNQYKQFGIGMADLIQFSASVATVVCPLGPRIRTYVGRKDSSTPCPNDLLPPVTGSADFLIELFENKTIKPHGLTALIGAHTTSQQRFVDPNRAGDPQDSTPGVWDVKFYSETLGSAPARVFKFASDVVLSKDSRISAEFQAFAGSGGQAHWNQVSYPFPDYRDYAREYIRLSLLGVNNINDLTDCSKALPAKTGSFVAPDQAAMDKWLATKDRVAKIANELRNGGNISSLINNVLGWLKGIFGWKY
;
A
#
# COMPACT_ATOMS: atom_id res chain seq x y z
N MET A 1 8.81 28.29 -26.31
CA MET A 1 9.38 27.38 -25.29
C MET A 1 8.97 25.97 -25.69
N LYS A 2 9.83 25.28 -26.45
CA LYS A 2 9.59 23.93 -26.95
C LYS A 2 10.36 22.93 -26.06
N ASN A 3 9.68 21.87 -25.64
CA ASN A 3 10.17 20.56 -25.16
C ASN A 3 11.48 20.50 -24.36
N THR A 4 11.39 20.77 -23.06
CA THR A 4 12.48 20.54 -22.09
C THR A 4 12.56 19.09 -21.56
N PHE A 5 11.46 18.33 -21.54
CA PHE A 5 11.47 16.96 -20.99
C PHE A 5 12.10 15.93 -21.93
N SER A 6 11.94 16.08 -23.24
CA SER A 6 12.55 15.20 -24.24
C SER A 6 14.07 15.41 -24.32
N GLU A 7 14.54 16.65 -24.12
CA GLU A 7 15.97 16.97 -24.10
C GLU A 7 16.66 16.52 -22.80
N ILE A 8 15.94 16.43 -21.68
CA ILE A 8 16.48 15.88 -20.43
C ILE A 8 16.68 14.36 -20.56
N ARG A 9 15.72 13.62 -21.12
CA ARG A 9 15.87 12.17 -21.40
C ARG A 9 17.01 11.90 -22.41
N ALA A 10 17.04 12.64 -23.52
CA ALA A 10 18.10 12.47 -24.51
C ALA A 10 19.52 12.80 -24.00
N ARG A 11 19.65 13.62 -22.94
CA ARG A 11 20.95 13.89 -22.30
C ARG A 11 21.38 12.78 -21.34
N VAL A 12 20.44 12.13 -20.66
CA VAL A 12 20.71 10.93 -19.86
C VAL A 12 21.20 9.80 -20.76
N ASP A 13 20.65 9.67 -21.96
CA ASP A 13 21.06 8.66 -22.95
C ASP A 13 22.40 9.00 -23.64
N ALA A 14 22.77 10.28 -23.75
CA ALA A 14 23.94 10.74 -24.52
C ALA A 14 25.26 10.72 -23.73
N ASP A 15 25.23 10.71 -22.39
CA ASP A 15 26.44 10.81 -21.55
C ASP A 15 27.09 9.44 -21.23
N GLY A 16 26.65 8.34 -21.87
CA GLY A 16 27.41 7.08 -21.94
C GLY A 16 27.70 6.38 -20.60
N GLY A 17 27.01 6.78 -19.53
CA GLY A 17 27.08 6.17 -18.19
C GLY A 17 25.71 5.82 -17.61
N GLY A 18 24.67 5.78 -18.46
CA GLY A 18 23.31 5.44 -18.06
C GLY A 18 23.17 3.94 -17.87
N ALA A 19 22.80 3.52 -16.66
CA ALA A 19 22.14 2.24 -16.49
C ALA A 19 20.93 2.22 -17.43
N ASP A 20 20.82 1.18 -18.27
CA ASP A 20 19.65 0.96 -19.13
C ASP A 20 18.37 1.15 -18.29
N SER A 21 17.30 1.69 -18.88
CA SER A 21 16.00 1.82 -18.20
C SER A 21 15.52 0.50 -17.56
N ASP A 22 15.98 -0.62 -18.10
CA ASP A 22 15.71 -1.98 -17.63
C ASP A 22 16.39 -2.32 -16.27
N ASP A 23 17.41 -1.56 -15.84
CA ASP A 23 18.13 -1.82 -14.57
C ASP A 23 17.35 -1.33 -13.33
N PHE A 24 16.45 -0.37 -13.54
CA PHE A 24 15.60 0.18 -12.47
C PHE A 24 14.26 -0.52 -12.33
N ASP A 25 13.96 -1.42 -13.26
CA ASP A 25 12.67 -2.07 -13.38
C ASP A 25 12.65 -3.44 -12.69
N SER A 26 11.56 -3.68 -11.99
CA SER A 26 11.31 -4.92 -11.27
C SER A 26 11.02 -6.06 -12.27
N ALA A 27 12.00 -6.91 -12.63
CA ALA A 27 11.80 -8.00 -13.61
C ALA A 27 12.23 -9.42 -13.17
N GLU A 28 12.82 -9.58 -11.99
CA GLU A 28 13.21 -10.91 -11.48
C GLU A 28 11.99 -11.74 -11.03
N LEU A 29 11.89 -12.98 -11.52
CA LEU A 29 10.85 -13.95 -11.13
C LEU A 29 11.09 -14.49 -9.73
N ILE A 30 10.01 -14.84 -9.03
CA ILE A 30 10.02 -15.32 -7.65
C ILE A 30 9.24 -16.63 -7.50
N GLY A 31 9.48 -17.34 -6.41
CA GLY A 31 8.78 -18.58 -6.07
C GLY A 31 8.99 -19.69 -7.08
N ASP A 32 7.96 -20.50 -7.29
CA ASP A 32 7.95 -21.59 -8.28
C ASP A 32 8.02 -21.08 -9.74
N LEU A 33 7.57 -19.85 -10.02
CA LEU A 33 7.64 -19.28 -11.38
C LEU A 33 9.07 -19.05 -11.87
N ALA A 34 10.05 -18.94 -10.97
CA ALA A 34 11.46 -18.77 -11.33
C ALA A 34 12.09 -20.04 -11.92
N THR A 35 11.50 -21.21 -11.65
CA THR A 35 12.09 -22.52 -12.03
C THR A 35 11.15 -23.41 -12.83
N LEU A 36 9.84 -23.17 -12.79
CA LEU A 36 8.86 -23.92 -13.56
C LEU A 36 9.00 -23.66 -15.06
N ASP A 37 8.93 -24.74 -15.82
CA ASP A 37 8.82 -24.70 -17.28
C ASP A 37 7.47 -24.11 -17.72
N ASP A 38 7.48 -23.30 -18.79
CA ASP A 38 6.30 -22.61 -19.29
C ASP A 38 5.14 -23.54 -19.68
N SER A 39 5.45 -24.79 -20.09
CA SER A 39 4.45 -25.81 -20.40
C SER A 39 3.66 -26.28 -19.17
N LYS A 40 4.18 -26.06 -17.96
CA LYS A 40 3.57 -26.43 -16.67
C LYS A 40 2.79 -25.28 -16.02
N LEU A 41 2.86 -24.08 -16.59
CA LEU A 41 2.18 -22.92 -16.01
C LEU A 41 0.66 -23.03 -16.15
N THR A 42 -0.04 -22.88 -15.04
CA THR A 42 -1.49 -22.67 -15.01
C THR A 42 -1.84 -21.31 -15.63
N PRO A 43 -3.12 -21.04 -15.95
CA PRO A 43 -3.53 -19.70 -16.38
C PRO A 43 -3.11 -18.61 -15.38
N VAL A 44 -3.23 -18.88 -14.07
CA VAL A 44 -2.80 -17.95 -13.01
C VAL A 44 -1.28 -17.75 -13.05
N GLY A 45 -0.50 -18.84 -13.11
CA GLY A 45 0.96 -18.76 -13.21
C GLY A 45 1.43 -17.94 -14.41
N LYS A 46 0.79 -18.11 -15.58
CA LYS A 46 1.08 -17.30 -16.79
C LYS A 46 0.76 -15.83 -16.58
N THR A 47 -0.40 -15.50 -16.01
CA THR A 47 -0.79 -14.12 -15.72
C THR A 47 0.17 -13.46 -14.75
N VAL A 48 0.48 -14.13 -13.62
CA VAL A 48 1.40 -13.58 -12.62
C VAL A 48 2.80 -13.42 -13.20
N LYS A 49 3.32 -14.43 -13.91
CA LYS A 49 4.63 -14.35 -14.59
C LYS A 49 4.69 -13.13 -15.53
N SER A 50 3.66 -12.90 -16.34
CA SER A 50 3.61 -11.74 -17.23
C SER A 50 3.61 -10.40 -16.47
N ILE A 51 2.84 -10.29 -15.39
CA ILE A 51 2.81 -9.07 -14.55
C ILE A 51 4.20 -8.82 -13.93
N LEU A 52 4.83 -9.87 -13.38
CA LEU A 52 6.15 -9.76 -12.77
C LEU A 52 7.23 -9.35 -13.77
N LEU A 53 7.12 -9.78 -15.03
CA LEU A 53 8.06 -9.40 -16.09
C LEU A 53 7.78 -8.03 -16.72
N GLY A 54 6.72 -7.33 -16.28
CA GLY A 54 6.33 -6.05 -16.88
C GLY A 54 5.76 -6.18 -18.29
N ASN A 55 5.26 -7.37 -18.67
CA ASN A 55 4.56 -7.56 -19.94
C ASN A 55 3.17 -6.89 -19.90
N ASP A 56 2.59 -6.60 -21.07
CA ASP A 56 1.29 -5.91 -21.29
C ASP A 56 0.07 -6.70 -20.77
N ILE A 57 0.01 -6.91 -19.45
CA ILE A 57 -1.07 -7.54 -18.71
C ILE A 57 -1.47 -6.62 -17.58
N ASN A 58 -2.73 -6.19 -17.63
CA ASN A 58 -3.33 -5.35 -16.62
C ASN A 58 -3.26 -5.99 -15.20
N PRO A 59 -2.50 -5.39 -14.25
CA PRO A 59 -2.41 -5.85 -12.86
C PRO A 59 -3.63 -5.50 -12.01
N GLU A 60 -4.62 -4.78 -12.54
CA GLU A 60 -5.93 -4.58 -11.91
C GLU A 60 -7.03 -5.45 -12.55
N SER A 61 -8.04 -5.79 -11.75
CA SER A 61 -9.24 -6.50 -12.22
C SER A 61 -10.45 -5.58 -12.35
N THR A 62 -11.18 -5.76 -13.45
CA THR A 62 -12.52 -5.17 -13.68
C THR A 62 -13.65 -6.17 -13.40
N ASP A 63 -13.34 -7.36 -12.88
CA ASP A 63 -14.34 -8.42 -12.70
C ASP A 63 -15.42 -8.02 -11.69
N ALA A 64 -16.65 -8.42 -12.00
CA ALA A 64 -17.83 -8.09 -11.22
C ALA A 64 -18.06 -9.07 -10.06
N ASN A 65 -18.61 -8.56 -8.94
CA ASN A 65 -18.81 -9.30 -7.68
C ASN A 65 -20.02 -10.26 -7.68
N ASN A 66 -20.29 -10.92 -8.81
CA ASN A 66 -21.43 -11.81 -9.01
C ASN A 66 -21.15 -13.22 -8.45
N LEU A 67 -20.82 -13.29 -7.16
CA LEU A 67 -20.63 -14.54 -6.42
C LEU A 67 -21.91 -14.97 -5.69
N ALA A 68 -22.10 -16.29 -5.59
CA ALA A 68 -23.25 -16.95 -4.97
C ALA A 68 -23.43 -16.61 -3.48
N ALA A 69 -24.59 -16.98 -2.92
CA ALA A 69 -24.91 -16.73 -1.52
C ALA A 69 -24.06 -17.61 -0.56
N LYS A 70 -23.54 -17.03 0.53
CA LYS A 70 -22.81 -17.74 1.60
C LYS A 70 -23.64 -18.91 2.12
N GLY A 71 -23.01 -20.07 2.27
CA GLY A 71 -23.65 -21.29 2.76
C GLY A 71 -24.37 -22.12 1.69
N THR A 72 -24.43 -21.66 0.43
CA THR A 72 -24.94 -22.48 -0.67
C THR A 72 -23.86 -23.42 -1.23
N PRO A 73 -24.25 -24.56 -1.83
CA PRO A 73 -23.30 -25.45 -2.52
C PRO A 73 -22.51 -24.75 -3.63
N ALA A 74 -23.14 -23.82 -4.35
CA ALA A 74 -22.47 -23.02 -5.38
C ALA A 74 -21.35 -22.14 -4.80
N CYS A 75 -21.54 -21.59 -3.61
CA CYS A 75 -20.51 -20.82 -2.93
C CYS A 75 -19.37 -21.71 -2.41
N ALA A 76 -19.70 -22.89 -1.89
CA ALA A 76 -18.69 -23.85 -1.42
C ALA A 76 -17.81 -24.39 -2.57
N ALA A 77 -18.35 -24.45 -3.79
CA ALA A 77 -17.63 -24.91 -4.98
C ALA A 77 -16.70 -23.86 -5.61
N ASP A 78 -16.82 -22.58 -5.22
CA ASP A 78 -16.01 -21.48 -5.72
C ASP A 78 -15.15 -20.91 -4.59
N THR A 79 -13.84 -21.20 -4.63
CA THR A 79 -12.86 -20.75 -3.63
C THR A 79 -13.00 -19.27 -3.28
N CYS A 80 -13.32 -18.43 -4.27
CA CYS A 80 -13.42 -16.98 -4.10
C CYS A 80 -14.73 -16.49 -3.48
N CYS A 81 -15.75 -17.36 -3.39
CA CYS A 81 -17.06 -16.95 -2.92
C CYS A 81 -17.01 -16.45 -1.47
N ILE A 82 -16.34 -17.17 -0.56
CA ILE A 82 -16.26 -16.75 0.84
C ILE A 82 -15.53 -15.41 1.00
N TRP A 83 -14.54 -15.15 0.13
CA TRP A 83 -13.75 -13.92 0.12
C TRP A 83 -14.60 -12.68 -0.17
N LYS A 84 -15.74 -12.79 -0.87
CA LYS A 84 -16.69 -11.66 -1.02
C LYS A 84 -17.30 -11.25 0.32
N TYR A 85 -17.60 -12.22 1.18
CA TYR A 85 -18.18 -11.94 2.50
C TYR A 85 -17.14 -11.35 3.44
N ILE A 86 -15.90 -11.85 3.36
CA ILE A 86 -14.75 -11.24 4.03
C ILE A 86 -14.56 -9.80 3.54
N ALA A 87 -14.56 -9.56 2.22
CA ALA A 87 -14.44 -8.23 1.64
C ALA A 87 -15.53 -7.25 2.10
N ASN A 88 -16.77 -7.72 2.26
CA ASN A 88 -17.87 -6.88 2.77
C ASN A 88 -17.64 -6.46 4.23
N ASP A 89 -17.22 -7.40 5.09
CA ASP A 89 -16.92 -7.11 6.50
C ASP A 89 -15.71 -6.16 6.62
N LEU A 90 -14.65 -6.43 5.85
CA LEU A 90 -13.48 -5.56 5.74
C LEU A 90 -13.87 -4.15 5.28
N GLN A 91 -14.64 -4.03 4.19
CA GLN A 91 -15.10 -2.74 3.67
C GLN A 91 -15.91 -1.95 4.71
N GLY A 92 -16.77 -2.64 5.48
CA GLY A 92 -17.55 -2.01 6.55
C GLY A 92 -16.70 -1.38 7.64
N VAL A 93 -15.49 -1.90 7.88
CA VAL A 93 -14.52 -1.36 8.86
C VAL A 93 -13.55 -0.36 8.21
N PHE A 94 -13.18 -0.59 6.95
CA PHE A 94 -12.17 0.19 6.24
C PHE A 94 -12.68 1.50 5.65
N ARG A 95 -13.99 1.63 5.38
CA ARG A 95 -14.57 2.85 4.83
C ARG A 95 -15.15 3.75 5.93
N GLY A 96 -14.58 4.94 6.07
CA GLY A 96 -15.09 5.96 6.98
C GLY A 96 -16.32 6.70 6.43
N LYS A 97 -17.05 7.36 7.32
CA LYS A 97 -18.28 8.13 6.97
C LYS A 97 -18.01 9.32 6.06
N SER A 98 -16.79 9.86 6.06
CA SER A 98 -16.39 10.94 5.15
C SER A 98 -16.02 10.45 3.74
N GLY A 99 -16.01 9.13 3.52
CA GLY A 99 -15.49 8.51 2.30
C GLY A 99 -14.00 8.14 2.39
N ARG A 100 -13.22 8.79 3.25
CA ARG A 100 -11.81 8.43 3.52
C ARG A 100 -11.72 7.03 4.12
N CYS A 101 -10.60 6.35 3.90
CA CYS A 101 -10.34 5.09 4.58
C CYS A 101 -9.89 5.28 6.03
N THR A 102 -10.25 4.32 6.87
CA THR A 102 -10.02 4.35 8.33
C THR A 102 -8.59 3.91 8.69
N ASP A 103 -8.23 4.05 9.96
CA ASP A 103 -6.96 3.60 10.50
C ASP A 103 -6.74 2.10 10.33
N PHE A 104 -7.80 1.30 10.43
CA PHE A 104 -7.72 -0.14 10.15
C PHE A 104 -7.38 -0.42 8.68
N ALA A 105 -7.90 0.36 7.73
CA ALA A 105 -7.54 0.19 6.33
C ALA A 105 -6.05 0.47 6.11
N ARG A 106 -5.56 1.60 6.61
CA ARG A 106 -4.15 2.00 6.51
C ARG A 106 -3.22 1.00 7.19
N ALA A 107 -3.63 0.54 8.37
CA ALA A 107 -2.89 -0.46 9.12
C ALA A 107 -2.91 -1.84 8.43
N ALA A 108 -3.97 -2.18 7.69
CA ALA A 108 -4.02 -3.40 6.87
C ALA A 108 -3.05 -3.34 5.68
N VAL A 109 -2.93 -2.17 5.02
CA VAL A 109 -1.90 -1.96 3.98
C VAL A 109 -0.50 -2.13 4.57
N ARG A 110 -0.24 -1.51 5.73
CA ARG A 110 1.03 -1.69 6.46
C ARG A 110 1.26 -3.14 6.86
N LEU A 111 0.24 -3.83 7.37
CA LEU A 111 0.33 -5.24 7.78
C LEU A 111 0.69 -6.14 6.59
N GLY A 112 0.10 -5.91 5.42
CA GLY A 112 0.46 -6.63 4.18
C GLY A 112 1.92 -6.49 3.81
N PHE A 113 2.47 -5.27 3.92
CA PHE A 113 3.91 -5.03 3.75
C PHE A 113 4.76 -5.70 4.83
N HIS A 114 4.40 -5.56 6.10
CA HIS A 114 5.22 -6.09 7.20
C HIS A 114 5.27 -7.62 7.25
N ASP A 115 4.20 -8.30 6.83
CA ASP A 115 4.18 -9.76 6.62
C ASP A 115 5.14 -10.14 5.48
N ALA A 116 4.86 -9.64 4.28
CA ALA A 116 5.65 -9.94 3.07
C ALA A 116 7.12 -9.50 3.14
N GLY A 117 7.39 -8.41 3.84
CA GLY A 117 8.70 -7.77 3.94
C GLY A 117 9.70 -8.60 4.75
N GLY A 118 9.27 -9.62 5.50
CA GLY A 118 10.13 -10.56 6.20
C GLY A 118 10.93 -11.53 5.31
N TRP A 119 10.87 -11.38 3.98
CA TRP A 119 11.56 -12.24 3.02
C TRP A 119 12.75 -11.55 2.33
N SER A 120 13.72 -12.33 1.86
CA SER A 120 14.71 -11.91 0.86
C SER A 120 15.22 -13.11 0.07
N LYS A 121 15.97 -12.89 -1.00
CA LYS A 121 16.66 -13.94 -1.76
C LYS A 121 17.58 -14.83 -0.91
N PHE A 122 17.94 -14.37 0.29
CA PHE A 122 18.83 -15.07 1.21
C PHE A 122 18.11 -15.75 2.39
N THR A 123 16.77 -15.69 2.47
CA THR A 123 16.03 -16.31 3.58
C THR A 123 15.68 -17.78 3.36
N GLY A 124 15.91 -18.33 2.16
CA GLY A 124 15.48 -19.68 1.82
C GLY A 124 13.96 -19.80 1.88
N ASP A 125 13.45 -20.79 2.62
CA ASP A 125 12.01 -21.06 2.76
C ASP A 125 11.34 -20.27 3.91
N PHE A 126 12.05 -19.31 4.53
CA PHE A 126 11.54 -18.55 5.68
C PHE A 126 11.05 -17.15 5.30
N GLY A 127 9.92 -16.75 5.90
CA GLY A 127 9.32 -15.42 5.80
C GLY A 127 8.63 -15.15 4.47
N GLY A 128 8.01 -13.97 4.37
CA GLY A 128 7.28 -13.53 3.19
C GLY A 128 5.79 -13.42 3.46
N ALA A 129 4.99 -13.46 2.40
CA ALA A 129 3.54 -13.43 2.54
C ALA A 129 3.04 -14.81 2.99
N ASP A 130 3.30 -15.15 4.26
CA ASP A 130 3.05 -16.46 4.87
C ASP A 130 2.25 -16.36 6.18
N GLY A 131 1.87 -15.16 6.61
CA GLY A 131 1.09 -14.92 7.81
C GLY A 131 1.87 -15.07 9.12
N SER A 132 3.19 -15.30 9.04
CA SER A 132 4.07 -15.48 10.19
C SER A 132 4.04 -14.29 11.14
N ILE A 133 3.82 -13.07 10.65
CA ILE A 133 3.70 -11.89 11.53
C ILE A 133 2.59 -12.02 12.59
N ILE A 134 1.53 -12.79 12.30
CA ILE A 134 0.46 -13.07 13.29
C ILE A 134 0.62 -14.44 13.93
N LEU A 135 1.07 -15.44 13.18
CA LEU A 135 1.13 -16.84 13.61
C LEU A 135 2.38 -17.17 14.45
N ALA A 136 3.45 -16.39 14.31
CA ALA A 136 4.68 -16.48 15.08
C ALA A 136 4.75 -15.29 16.07
N ALA A 137 4.44 -15.56 17.34
CA ALA A 137 4.33 -14.52 18.38
C ALA A 137 5.61 -13.66 18.56
N GLU A 138 6.77 -14.19 18.16
CA GLU A 138 8.04 -13.48 18.20
C GLU A 138 8.03 -12.20 17.36
N GLU A 139 7.43 -12.21 16.17
CA GLU A 139 7.51 -11.08 15.24
C GLU A 139 6.83 -9.82 15.77
N MET A 140 5.68 -9.98 16.42
CA MET A 140 4.96 -8.86 17.03
C MET A 140 5.65 -8.28 18.26
N SER A 141 6.68 -8.95 18.79
CA SER A 141 7.52 -8.40 19.87
C SER A 141 8.62 -7.46 19.35
N ARG A 142 8.86 -7.44 18.03
CA ARG A 142 9.92 -6.64 17.41
C ARG A 142 9.51 -5.17 17.25
N GLY A 143 10.48 -4.27 17.40
CA GLY A 143 10.24 -2.82 17.49
C GLY A 143 9.65 -2.22 16.21
N GLU A 144 10.07 -2.71 15.06
CA GLU A 144 9.62 -2.31 13.73
C GLU A 144 8.12 -2.59 13.50
N ASN A 145 7.56 -3.59 14.17
CA ASN A 145 6.15 -3.97 14.10
C ASN A 145 5.27 -3.17 15.08
N ASN A 146 5.86 -2.28 15.87
CA ASN A 146 5.10 -1.46 16.80
C ASN A 146 4.05 -0.60 16.06
N GLY A 147 2.84 -0.56 16.62
CA GLY A 147 1.67 0.07 16.03
C GLY A 147 0.81 -0.83 15.15
N LEU A 148 1.17 -2.10 14.94
CA LEU A 148 0.33 -3.09 14.24
C LEU A 148 -0.63 -3.86 15.17
N GLN A 149 -0.51 -3.69 16.49
CA GLN A 149 -1.25 -4.49 17.47
C GLN A 149 -2.77 -4.41 17.28
N GLU A 150 -3.31 -3.22 17.01
CA GLU A 150 -4.75 -3.00 16.80
C GLU A 150 -5.26 -3.78 15.56
N ILE A 151 -4.55 -3.67 14.43
CA ILE A 151 -4.97 -4.37 13.20
C ILE A 151 -4.74 -5.88 13.31
N VAL A 152 -3.66 -6.34 13.96
CA VAL A 152 -3.42 -7.77 14.19
C VAL A 152 -4.56 -8.39 15.03
N ALA A 153 -4.98 -7.71 16.10
CA ALA A 153 -6.12 -8.16 16.90
C ALA A 153 -7.41 -8.23 16.06
N GLN A 154 -7.66 -7.23 15.22
CA GLN A 154 -8.83 -7.22 14.33
C GLN A 154 -8.77 -8.31 13.25
N THR A 155 -7.59 -8.56 12.67
CA THR A 155 -7.36 -9.65 11.71
C THR A 155 -7.59 -11.01 12.35
N GLN A 156 -7.19 -11.22 13.60
CA GLN A 156 -7.50 -12.46 14.34
C GLN A 156 -9.01 -12.64 14.57
N VAL A 157 -9.78 -11.57 14.77
CA VAL A 157 -11.25 -11.64 14.84
C VAL A 157 -11.82 -12.15 13.52
N TRP A 158 -11.41 -11.58 12.39
CA TRP A 158 -11.85 -12.03 11.07
C TRP A 158 -11.40 -13.47 10.77
N TYR A 159 -10.16 -13.82 11.11
CA TYR A 159 -9.65 -15.18 10.94
C TYR A 159 -10.49 -16.18 11.74
N ASN A 160 -10.77 -15.90 13.02
CA ASN A 160 -11.62 -16.77 13.84
C ASN A 160 -13.05 -16.90 13.31
N GLN A 161 -13.59 -15.83 12.70
CA GLN A 161 -14.91 -15.84 12.08
C GLN A 161 -14.95 -16.67 10.78
N TYR A 162 -13.85 -16.73 10.02
CA TYR A 162 -13.86 -17.28 8.66
C TYR A 162 -13.01 -18.55 8.45
N LYS A 163 -12.11 -18.93 9.37
CA LYS A 163 -11.22 -20.10 9.23
C LYS A 163 -11.95 -21.42 8.98
N GLN A 164 -13.18 -21.55 9.46
CA GLN A 164 -14.05 -22.70 9.20
C GLN A 164 -14.38 -22.92 7.71
N PHE A 165 -14.15 -21.92 6.85
CA PHE A 165 -14.30 -22.01 5.40
C PHE A 165 -12.97 -22.31 4.68
N GLY A 166 -11.90 -22.67 5.41
CA GLY A 166 -10.62 -23.06 4.83
C GLY A 166 -9.73 -21.90 4.40
N ILE A 167 -9.92 -20.69 4.93
CA ILE A 167 -9.01 -19.56 4.67
C ILE A 167 -7.71 -19.69 5.48
N GLY A 168 -6.59 -19.26 4.90
CA GLY A 168 -5.33 -19.06 5.60
C GLY A 168 -5.19 -17.64 6.18
N MET A 169 -4.32 -17.48 7.18
CA MET A 169 -3.95 -16.18 7.73
C MET A 169 -3.17 -15.34 6.71
N ALA A 170 -2.24 -15.97 5.97
CA ALA A 170 -1.43 -15.33 4.94
C ALA A 170 -2.30 -14.66 3.87
N ASP A 171 -3.29 -15.42 3.37
CA ASP A 171 -4.26 -14.90 2.41
C ASP A 171 -5.13 -13.81 3.01
N LEU A 172 -5.55 -13.94 4.28
CA LEU A 172 -6.38 -12.93 4.93
C LEU A 172 -5.65 -11.60 5.05
N ILE A 173 -4.36 -11.62 5.38
CA ILE A 173 -3.53 -10.41 5.47
C ILE A 173 -3.41 -9.73 4.11
N GLN A 174 -2.97 -10.46 3.07
CA GLN A 174 -2.76 -9.88 1.75
C GLN A 174 -4.08 -9.45 1.08
N PHE A 175 -5.15 -10.23 1.24
CA PHE A 175 -6.48 -9.86 0.77
C PHE A 175 -7.01 -8.61 1.51
N SER A 176 -6.78 -8.50 2.81
CA SER A 176 -7.16 -7.30 3.59
C SER A 176 -6.45 -6.05 3.11
N ALA A 177 -5.16 -6.15 2.79
CA ALA A 177 -4.40 -5.03 2.24
C ALA A 177 -4.93 -4.59 0.86
N SER A 178 -5.23 -5.53 -0.05
CA SER A 178 -5.87 -5.21 -1.34
C SER A 178 -7.25 -4.57 -1.17
N VAL A 179 -8.08 -5.09 -0.24
CA VAL A 179 -9.40 -4.50 0.07
C VAL A 179 -9.23 -3.10 0.66
N ALA A 180 -8.26 -2.88 1.54
CA ALA A 180 -7.98 -1.57 2.10
C ALA A 180 -7.59 -0.56 1.01
N THR A 181 -6.68 -0.95 0.09
CA THR A 181 -6.27 -0.11 -1.03
C THR A 181 -7.47 0.32 -1.88
N VAL A 182 -8.30 -0.62 -2.36
CA VAL A 182 -9.48 -0.26 -3.19
C VAL A 182 -10.56 0.53 -2.44
N VAL A 183 -10.66 0.34 -1.12
CA VAL A 183 -11.63 1.07 -0.28
C VAL A 183 -11.21 2.52 -0.03
N CYS A 184 -9.91 2.78 0.09
CA CYS A 184 -9.39 4.15 0.05
C CYS A 184 -9.78 4.80 -1.29
N PRO A 185 -10.39 6.01 -1.29
CA PRO A 185 -10.78 6.66 -2.54
C PRO A 185 -9.58 6.84 -3.47
N LEU A 186 -9.80 6.65 -4.78
CA LEU A 186 -8.80 6.61 -5.86
C LEU A 186 -7.93 5.35 -5.91
N GLY A 187 -8.11 4.42 -4.98
CA GLY A 187 -7.34 3.18 -4.93
C GLY A 187 -7.61 2.21 -6.09
N PRO A 188 -6.57 1.53 -6.62
CA PRO A 188 -6.70 0.55 -7.68
C PRO A 188 -7.36 -0.76 -7.20
N ARG A 189 -7.97 -1.51 -8.13
CA ARG A 189 -8.48 -2.88 -7.90
C ARG A 189 -7.40 -3.91 -8.22
N ILE A 190 -6.37 -3.98 -7.39
CA ILE A 190 -5.20 -4.83 -7.60
C ILE A 190 -5.62 -6.30 -7.70
N ARG A 191 -5.13 -7.03 -8.70
CA ARG A 191 -5.37 -8.47 -8.81
C ARG A 191 -4.91 -9.15 -7.52
N THR A 192 -5.79 -9.96 -6.94
CA THR A 192 -5.57 -10.55 -5.62
C THR A 192 -5.72 -12.05 -5.69
N TYR A 193 -4.65 -12.73 -5.30
CA TYR A 193 -4.53 -14.18 -5.34
C TYR A 193 -4.70 -14.77 -3.95
N VAL A 194 -5.26 -15.98 -3.86
CA VAL A 194 -5.40 -16.75 -2.61
C VAL A 194 -4.91 -18.18 -2.82
N GLY A 195 -4.53 -18.85 -1.74
CA GLY A 195 -3.94 -20.19 -1.73
C GLY A 195 -2.52 -20.22 -1.14
N ARG A 196 -2.09 -19.17 -0.41
CA ARG A 196 -0.80 -19.17 0.29
C ARG A 196 -0.76 -20.24 1.37
N LYS A 197 0.43 -20.73 1.67
CA LYS A 197 0.67 -21.63 2.80
C LYS A 197 0.97 -20.78 4.03
N ASP A 198 0.21 -20.99 5.10
CA ASP A 198 0.47 -20.37 6.40
C ASP A 198 1.77 -20.92 7.01
N SER A 199 2.54 -20.05 7.66
CA SER A 199 3.75 -20.40 8.43
C SER A 199 3.62 -19.86 9.85
N SER A 200 3.98 -20.69 10.84
CA SER A 200 4.17 -20.26 12.24
C SER A 200 5.66 -20.11 12.60
N THR A 201 6.55 -20.16 11.60
CA THR A 201 7.98 -19.90 11.79
C THR A 201 8.22 -18.41 11.61
N PRO A 202 8.83 -17.71 12.58
CA PRO A 202 9.08 -16.29 12.45
C PRO A 202 10.05 -16.00 11.30
N CYS A 203 9.82 -14.91 10.57
CA CYS A 203 10.77 -14.43 9.57
C CYS A 203 12.12 -14.04 10.21
N PRO A 204 13.25 -14.07 9.47
CA PRO A 204 14.52 -13.59 9.99
C PRO A 204 14.48 -12.12 10.42
N ASN A 205 15.34 -11.75 11.37
CA ASN A 205 15.45 -10.36 11.85
C ASN A 205 16.01 -9.42 10.78
N ASP A 206 15.83 -8.12 10.99
CA ASP A 206 16.48 -7.03 10.23
C ASP A 206 16.14 -6.97 8.73
N LEU A 207 14.98 -7.52 8.32
CA LEU A 207 14.51 -7.50 6.93
C LEU A 207 13.48 -6.41 6.62
N LEU A 208 13.05 -5.63 7.61
CA LEU A 208 12.14 -4.50 7.44
C LEU A 208 12.91 -3.15 7.49
N PRO A 209 12.52 -2.16 6.67
CA PRO A 209 13.23 -0.90 6.55
C PRO A 209 13.05 -0.01 7.80
N PRO A 210 14.12 0.56 8.36
CA PRO A 210 14.02 1.58 9.38
C PRO A 210 13.66 2.94 8.75
N VAL A 211 12.89 3.75 9.49
CA VAL A 211 12.48 5.10 9.07
C VAL A 211 13.65 6.09 8.88
N THR A 212 14.83 5.73 9.38
CA THR A 212 16.08 6.51 9.29
C THR A 212 17.11 5.90 8.34
N GLY A 213 16.73 4.88 7.56
CA GLY A 213 17.64 4.23 6.60
C GLY A 213 18.16 5.20 5.55
N SER A 214 19.40 5.00 5.09
CA SER A 214 19.96 5.71 3.94
C SER A 214 19.31 5.20 2.64
N ALA A 215 19.37 6.00 1.57
CA ALA A 215 18.86 5.58 0.27
C ALA A 215 19.57 4.30 -0.23
N ASP A 216 20.90 4.22 -0.11
CA ASP A 216 21.67 3.01 -0.47
C ASP A 216 21.17 1.77 0.26
N PHE A 217 21.05 1.85 1.59
CA PHE A 217 20.60 0.72 2.41
C PHE A 217 19.17 0.29 2.04
N LEU A 218 18.26 1.26 1.88
CA LEU A 218 16.86 0.98 1.58
C LEU A 218 16.69 0.39 0.17
N ILE A 219 17.43 0.90 -0.81
CA ILE A 219 17.42 0.36 -2.17
C ILE A 219 17.96 -1.07 -2.15
N GLU A 220 19.14 -1.31 -1.57
CA GLU A 220 19.72 -2.65 -1.46
C GLU A 220 18.78 -3.64 -0.74
N LEU A 221 18.14 -3.19 0.36
CA LEU A 221 17.18 -4.01 1.10
C LEU A 221 16.02 -4.48 0.22
N PHE A 222 15.48 -3.61 -0.64
CA PHE A 222 14.38 -3.96 -1.55
C PHE A 222 14.85 -4.71 -2.80
N GLU A 223 16.05 -4.45 -3.31
CA GLU A 223 16.62 -5.24 -4.41
C GLU A 223 16.86 -6.69 -4.00
N ASN A 224 17.23 -6.92 -2.73
CA ASN A 224 17.28 -8.25 -2.12
C ASN A 224 15.90 -8.91 -1.97
N LYS A 225 14.82 -8.17 -2.20
CA LYS A 225 13.43 -8.63 -2.32
C LYS A 225 12.92 -8.61 -3.76
N THR A 226 13.83 -8.53 -4.73
CA THR A 226 13.56 -8.38 -6.16
C THR A 226 12.87 -7.07 -6.57
N ILE A 227 12.67 -6.12 -5.65
CA ILE A 227 12.02 -4.84 -5.95
C ILE A 227 13.09 -3.79 -6.27
N LYS A 228 13.09 -3.29 -7.51
CA LYS A 228 14.05 -2.31 -8.00
C LYS A 228 13.64 -0.87 -7.69
N PRO A 229 14.51 0.15 -7.88
CA PRO A 229 14.21 1.54 -7.53
C PRO A 229 12.87 2.08 -8.06
N HIS A 230 12.48 1.78 -9.31
CA HIS A 230 11.16 2.18 -9.83
C HIS A 230 10.05 1.60 -8.94
N GLY A 231 10.12 0.30 -8.68
CA GLY A 231 9.10 -0.38 -7.89
C GLY A 231 9.04 0.05 -6.44
N LEU A 232 10.20 0.31 -5.83
CA LEU A 232 10.28 0.90 -4.49
C LEU A 232 9.59 2.28 -4.47
N THR A 233 9.85 3.12 -5.48
CA THR A 233 9.22 4.44 -5.61
C THR A 233 7.70 4.32 -5.67
N ALA A 234 7.18 3.37 -6.44
CA ALA A 234 5.75 3.13 -6.53
C ALA A 234 5.15 2.68 -5.19
N LEU A 235 5.79 1.73 -4.50
CA LEU A 235 5.30 1.16 -3.24
C LEU A 235 5.27 2.17 -2.08
N ILE A 236 6.30 3.03 -1.95
CA ILE A 236 6.31 4.06 -0.88
C ILE A 236 5.18 5.10 -1.06
N GLY A 237 4.59 5.20 -2.25
CA GLY A 237 3.37 5.97 -2.47
C GLY A 237 2.21 5.61 -1.52
N ALA A 238 2.18 4.38 -0.98
CA ALA A 238 1.21 3.97 0.05
C ALA A 238 1.21 4.90 1.28
N HIS A 239 2.31 5.61 1.54
CA HIS A 239 2.39 6.63 2.60
C HIS A 239 1.38 7.76 2.42
N THR A 240 0.79 7.99 1.23
CA THR A 240 -0.30 8.97 1.03
C THR A 240 -1.46 8.79 2.00
N THR A 241 -1.76 7.55 2.37
CA THR A 241 -2.84 7.33 3.33
C THR A 241 -2.38 7.44 4.78
N SER A 242 -1.08 7.36 5.07
CA SER A 242 -0.53 7.04 6.39
C SER A 242 -0.58 8.17 7.43
N GLN A 243 -0.50 7.76 8.71
CA GLN A 243 -0.32 8.66 9.86
C GLN A 243 0.71 8.06 10.82
N GLN A 244 1.71 8.85 11.22
CA GLN A 244 2.76 8.40 12.12
C GLN A 244 2.31 8.47 13.58
N ARG A 245 2.68 7.49 14.41
CA ARG A 245 2.35 7.47 15.85
C ARG A 245 3.56 7.38 16.77
N PHE A 246 4.62 6.72 16.32
CA PHE A 246 5.73 6.29 17.18
C PHE A 246 7.08 6.88 16.77
N VAL A 247 7.19 7.50 15.59
CA VAL A 247 8.46 8.11 15.13
C VAL A 247 8.71 9.40 15.89
N ASP A 248 7.68 10.25 15.98
CA ASP A 248 7.67 11.39 16.88
C ASP A 248 6.40 11.34 17.74
N PRO A 249 6.50 10.84 18.99
CA PRO A 249 5.38 10.77 19.93
C PRO A 249 4.73 12.12 20.25
N ASN A 250 5.41 13.25 20.00
CA ASN A 250 4.85 14.60 20.14
C ASN A 250 4.07 15.06 18.89
N ARG A 251 4.19 14.33 17.78
CA ARG A 251 3.44 14.53 16.54
C ARG A 251 2.57 13.35 16.11
N ALA A 252 2.44 12.32 16.94
CA ALA A 252 1.52 11.20 16.76
C ALA A 252 0.13 11.63 16.23
N GLY A 253 -0.33 10.97 15.17
CA GLY A 253 -1.52 11.30 14.38
C GLY A 253 -1.24 12.22 13.18
N ASP A 254 -0.05 12.79 13.07
CA ASP A 254 0.30 13.62 11.91
C ASP A 254 0.46 12.75 10.64
N PRO A 255 -0.12 13.17 9.51
CA PRO A 255 -0.11 12.43 8.26
C PRO A 255 1.17 12.66 7.46
N GLN A 256 1.44 11.79 6.48
CA GLN A 256 2.57 11.92 5.56
C GLN A 256 2.25 12.81 4.35
N ASP A 257 0.98 13.18 4.15
CA ASP A 257 0.54 14.23 3.22
C ASP A 257 -0.73 14.97 3.71
N SER A 258 -1.26 15.89 2.91
CA SER A 258 -2.45 16.69 3.23
C SER A 258 -3.79 16.01 3.00
N THR A 259 -3.83 14.76 2.54
CA THR A 259 -5.05 14.01 2.20
C THR A 259 -5.10 12.63 2.87
N PRO A 260 -4.90 12.54 4.21
CA PRO A 260 -4.86 11.26 4.89
C PRO A 260 -6.13 10.43 4.64
N GLY A 261 -5.93 9.16 4.29
CA GLY A 261 -7.01 8.24 3.95
C GLY A 261 -7.58 8.39 2.54
N VAL A 262 -6.89 9.11 1.64
CA VAL A 262 -7.15 9.15 0.19
C VAL A 262 -5.93 8.54 -0.51
N TRP A 263 -6.17 7.70 -1.52
CA TRP A 263 -5.11 6.99 -2.24
C TRP A 263 -4.63 7.81 -3.44
N ASP A 264 -4.01 8.96 -3.16
CA ASP A 264 -3.56 9.91 -4.18
C ASP A 264 -2.03 10.08 -4.24
N VAL A 265 -1.55 11.01 -5.07
CA VAL A 265 -0.11 11.26 -5.28
C VAL A 265 0.41 12.51 -4.55
N LYS A 266 -0.34 13.07 -3.61
CA LYS A 266 0.10 14.27 -2.87
C LYS A 266 1.37 14.03 -2.08
N PHE A 267 1.50 12.84 -1.48
CA PHE A 267 2.72 12.37 -0.81
C PHE A 267 3.99 12.73 -1.57
N TYR A 268 4.05 12.47 -2.88
CA TYR A 268 5.25 12.74 -3.68
C TYR A 268 5.53 14.24 -3.76
N SER A 269 4.54 15.04 -4.16
CA SER A 269 4.71 16.49 -4.32
C SER A 269 5.05 17.19 -3.00
N GLU A 270 4.43 16.76 -1.90
CA GLU A 270 4.61 17.35 -0.58
C GLU A 270 5.92 16.89 0.06
N THR A 271 6.42 15.69 -0.24
CA THR A 271 7.75 15.23 0.17
C THR A 271 8.85 16.04 -0.51
N LEU A 272 8.76 16.26 -1.83
CA LEU A 272 9.73 17.06 -2.60
C LEU A 272 9.74 18.54 -2.19
N GLY A 273 8.57 19.10 -1.89
CA GLY A 273 8.38 20.54 -1.79
C GLY A 273 7.86 21.03 -0.45
N SER A 274 7.09 22.13 -0.53
CA SER A 274 6.36 22.69 0.62
C SER A 274 5.17 21.80 0.95
N ALA A 275 4.94 21.59 2.25
CA ALA A 275 3.78 20.87 2.75
C ALA A 275 3.17 21.67 3.93
N PRO A 276 1.89 21.46 4.26
CA PRO A 276 1.30 22.04 5.46
C PRO A 276 2.09 21.68 6.73
N ALA A 277 2.02 22.54 7.76
CA ALA A 277 2.82 22.40 8.98
C ALA A 277 2.65 21.03 9.68
N ARG A 278 1.45 20.45 9.59
CA ARG A 278 1.15 19.15 10.18
C ARG A 278 1.71 17.96 9.41
N VAL A 279 2.02 18.10 8.12
CA VAL A 279 2.60 16.99 7.35
C VAL A 279 3.94 16.58 7.97
N PHE A 280 4.11 15.28 8.18
CA PHE A 280 5.30 14.68 8.78
C PHE A 280 6.01 13.84 7.73
N LYS A 281 7.19 14.30 7.31
CA LYS A 281 8.05 13.58 6.36
C LYS A 281 8.98 12.65 7.12
N PHE A 282 9.02 11.38 6.75
CA PHE A 282 10.04 10.46 7.27
C PHE A 282 11.41 10.78 6.67
N ALA A 283 12.47 10.50 7.44
CA ALA A 283 13.84 10.74 6.98
C ALA A 283 14.16 9.87 5.75
N SER A 284 13.74 8.60 5.77
CA SER A 284 13.81 7.66 4.65
C SER A 284 13.19 8.21 3.37
N ASP A 285 11.97 8.74 3.45
CA ASP A 285 11.23 9.23 2.28
C ASP A 285 11.96 10.44 1.65
N VAL A 286 12.52 11.31 2.49
CA VAL A 286 13.26 12.50 2.05
C VAL A 286 14.61 12.15 1.41
N VAL A 287 15.31 11.12 1.90
CA VAL A 287 16.58 10.71 1.27
C VAL A 287 16.32 9.94 -0.02
N LEU A 288 15.32 9.06 -0.06
CA LEU A 288 14.90 8.35 -1.27
C LEU A 288 14.48 9.34 -2.37
N SER A 289 13.65 10.34 -2.05
CA SER A 289 13.16 11.30 -3.05
C SER A 289 14.26 12.13 -3.74
N LYS A 290 15.50 12.11 -3.21
CA LYS A 290 16.65 12.85 -3.72
C LYS A 290 17.72 11.96 -4.36
N ASP A 291 17.63 10.65 -4.17
CA ASP A 291 18.59 9.70 -4.72
C ASP A 291 18.50 9.66 -6.25
N SER A 292 19.63 9.57 -6.95
CA SER A 292 19.67 9.59 -8.41
C SER A 292 18.93 8.41 -9.06
N ARG A 293 18.79 7.28 -8.35
CA ARG A 293 18.08 6.07 -8.83
C ARG A 293 16.55 6.16 -8.65
N ILE A 294 16.06 7.07 -7.82
CA ILE A 294 14.64 7.20 -7.43
C ILE A 294 14.03 8.52 -7.91
N SER A 295 14.79 9.61 -7.83
CA SER A 295 14.27 10.98 -7.90
C SER A 295 13.52 11.32 -9.19
N ALA A 296 13.88 10.72 -10.33
CA ALA A 296 13.18 10.94 -11.60
C ALA A 296 11.75 10.40 -11.55
N GLU A 297 11.58 9.16 -11.06
CA GLU A 297 10.27 8.51 -10.93
C GLU A 297 9.43 9.18 -9.84
N PHE A 298 10.06 9.55 -8.73
CA PHE A 298 9.42 10.29 -7.64
C PHE A 298 8.85 11.64 -8.14
N GLN A 299 9.58 12.33 -9.02
CA GLN A 299 9.11 13.56 -9.68
C GLN A 299 7.99 13.30 -10.69
N ALA A 300 8.03 12.17 -11.41
CA ALA A 300 6.97 11.78 -12.34
C ALA A 300 5.63 11.59 -11.61
N PHE A 301 5.63 10.88 -10.48
CA PHE A 301 4.42 10.73 -9.65
C PHE A 301 3.97 12.04 -9.00
N ALA A 302 4.89 12.94 -8.65
CA ALA A 302 4.55 14.28 -8.15
C ALA A 302 3.95 15.21 -9.22
N GLY A 303 4.19 14.90 -10.50
CA GLY A 303 3.85 15.76 -11.63
C GLY A 303 2.42 15.60 -12.16
N SER A 304 2.10 16.40 -13.18
CA SER A 304 0.84 16.28 -13.92
C SER A 304 0.74 14.90 -14.56
N GLY A 305 -0.38 14.20 -14.32
CA GLY A 305 -0.57 12.82 -14.78
C GLY A 305 0.02 11.76 -13.85
N GLY A 306 0.70 12.13 -12.77
CA GLY A 306 1.32 11.19 -11.83
C GLY A 306 0.32 10.21 -11.19
N GLN A 307 -0.92 10.64 -10.94
CA GLN A 307 -1.99 9.76 -10.47
C GLN A 307 -2.33 8.64 -11.46
N ALA A 308 -2.30 8.97 -12.76
CA ALA A 308 -2.45 7.96 -13.79
C ALA A 308 -1.20 7.08 -13.76
N HIS A 309 0.00 7.63 -13.94
CA HIS A 309 1.24 6.85 -13.90
C HIS A 309 1.31 5.82 -12.74
N TRP A 310 0.92 6.25 -11.54
CA TRP A 310 0.93 5.42 -10.35
C TRP A 310 -0.18 4.33 -10.30
N ASN A 311 -1.41 4.65 -10.73
CA ASN A 311 -2.61 3.80 -10.51
C ASN A 311 -3.49 3.51 -11.76
N GLN A 312 -3.26 4.17 -12.90
CA GLN A 312 -4.14 4.13 -14.08
C GLN A 312 -3.39 4.30 -15.41
N VAL A 313 -4.01 3.86 -16.51
CA VAL A 313 -3.42 4.04 -17.84
C VAL A 313 -3.35 5.53 -18.23
N SER A 314 -2.19 6.00 -18.66
CA SER A 314 -2.03 7.27 -19.38
C SER A 314 -1.48 7.02 -20.79
N TYR A 315 -2.35 7.19 -21.80
CA TYR A 315 -1.94 7.22 -23.22
C TYR A 315 -0.91 8.35 -23.47
N PRO A 316 0.13 8.16 -24.33
CA PRO A 316 0.38 7.03 -25.23
C PRO A 316 1.26 5.93 -24.63
N PHE A 317 1.54 5.96 -23.32
CA PHE A 317 2.38 4.97 -22.68
C PHE A 317 1.53 3.76 -22.28
N PRO A 318 1.67 2.60 -22.95
CA PRO A 318 0.96 1.41 -22.52
C PRO A 318 1.48 0.99 -21.13
N ASP A 319 0.56 0.74 -20.21
CA ASP A 319 0.74 -0.18 -19.08
C ASP A 319 1.49 0.21 -17.80
N TYR A 320 1.62 1.50 -17.46
CA TYR A 320 2.08 1.87 -16.11
C TYR A 320 0.92 1.88 -15.11
N ARG A 321 0.85 0.82 -14.29
CA ARG A 321 0.01 0.71 -13.08
C ARG A 321 0.91 0.29 -11.94
N ASP A 322 1.92 1.10 -11.71
CA ASP A 322 3.14 0.68 -11.01
C ASP A 322 2.84 0.21 -9.61
N TYR A 323 1.95 0.90 -8.88
CA TYR A 323 1.58 0.43 -7.54
C TYR A 323 0.96 -0.98 -7.58
N ALA A 324 0.05 -1.24 -8.52
CA ALA A 324 -0.63 -2.53 -8.60
C ALA A 324 0.32 -3.66 -8.99
N ARG A 325 1.21 -3.43 -9.97
CA ARG A 325 2.24 -4.40 -10.40
C ARG A 325 3.17 -4.74 -9.24
N GLU A 326 3.70 -3.72 -8.57
CA GLU A 326 4.68 -3.91 -7.51
C GLU A 326 4.06 -4.44 -6.23
N TYR A 327 2.80 -4.09 -5.94
CA TYR A 327 2.09 -4.69 -4.82
C TYR A 327 1.79 -6.18 -5.07
N ILE A 328 1.50 -6.60 -6.31
CA ILE A 328 1.39 -8.03 -6.65
C ILE A 328 2.71 -8.74 -6.34
N ARG A 329 3.85 -8.19 -6.78
CA ARG A 329 5.19 -8.72 -6.45
C ARG A 329 5.40 -8.81 -4.94
N LEU A 330 5.15 -7.71 -4.22
CA LEU A 330 5.28 -7.66 -2.77
C LEU A 330 4.42 -8.73 -2.10
N SER A 331 3.16 -8.87 -2.49
CA SER A 331 2.21 -9.83 -1.90
C SER A 331 2.54 -11.30 -2.17
N LEU A 332 3.55 -11.57 -3.00
CA LEU A 332 4.00 -12.90 -3.42
C LEU A 332 5.44 -13.21 -3.00
N LEU A 333 6.13 -12.30 -2.29
CA LEU A 333 7.44 -12.60 -1.72
C LEU A 333 7.35 -13.82 -0.79
N GLY A 334 8.28 -14.77 -0.92
CA GLY A 334 8.29 -16.02 -0.15
C GLY A 334 7.20 -17.04 -0.51
N VAL A 335 6.31 -16.74 -1.47
CA VAL A 335 5.27 -17.68 -1.90
C VAL A 335 5.85 -18.67 -2.91
N ASN A 336 6.00 -19.93 -2.51
CA ASN A 336 6.62 -20.97 -3.33
C ASN A 336 5.62 -21.84 -4.11
N ASN A 337 4.35 -21.44 -4.16
CA ASN A 337 3.27 -22.14 -4.88
C ASN A 337 2.41 -21.17 -5.70
N ILE A 338 3.03 -20.16 -6.33
CA ILE A 338 2.33 -19.11 -7.08
C ILE A 338 1.53 -19.71 -8.22
N ASN A 339 2.05 -20.75 -8.88
CA ASN A 339 1.38 -21.42 -9.99
C ASN A 339 0.06 -22.11 -9.57
N ASP A 340 -0.09 -22.43 -8.28
CA ASP A 340 -1.27 -23.12 -7.73
C ASP A 340 -2.28 -22.15 -7.08
N LEU A 341 -2.00 -20.85 -7.06
CA LEU A 341 -2.91 -19.86 -6.49
C LEU A 341 -4.17 -19.70 -7.35
N THR A 342 -5.21 -19.13 -6.72
CA THR A 342 -6.47 -18.78 -7.37
C THR A 342 -6.62 -17.26 -7.45
N ASP A 343 -6.93 -16.72 -8.63
CA ASP A 343 -7.31 -15.31 -8.78
C ASP A 343 -8.72 -15.08 -8.19
N CYS A 344 -8.78 -14.37 -7.07
CA CYS A 344 -10.02 -14.02 -6.38
C CYS A 344 -10.35 -12.53 -6.45
N SER A 345 -9.87 -11.84 -7.48
CA SER A 345 -10.14 -10.41 -7.69
C SER A 345 -11.63 -10.09 -7.83
N LYS A 346 -12.44 -11.05 -8.33
CA LYS A 346 -13.91 -10.97 -8.38
C LYS A 346 -14.59 -10.87 -7.01
N ALA A 347 -13.85 -11.05 -5.91
CA ALA A 347 -14.36 -10.84 -4.55
C ALA A 347 -14.13 -9.41 -4.03
N LEU A 348 -13.24 -8.64 -4.67
CA LEU A 348 -12.84 -7.31 -4.20
C LEU A 348 -13.99 -6.29 -4.36
N PRO A 349 -14.15 -5.34 -3.43
CA PRO A 349 -15.13 -4.27 -3.61
C PRO A 349 -14.91 -3.44 -4.88
N ALA A 350 -15.95 -2.71 -5.30
CA ALA A 350 -15.82 -1.74 -6.37
C ALA A 350 -14.94 -0.55 -5.94
N LYS A 351 -14.13 -0.03 -6.86
CA LYS A 351 -13.31 1.17 -6.63
C LYS A 351 -14.14 2.44 -6.61
N THR A 352 -13.65 3.43 -5.89
CA THR A 352 -14.18 4.80 -5.88
C THR A 352 -13.22 5.69 -6.66
N GLY A 353 -13.58 6.05 -7.91
CA GLY A 353 -12.70 6.77 -8.83
C GLY A 353 -12.64 8.30 -8.65
N SER A 354 -13.32 8.85 -7.65
CA SER A 354 -13.27 10.28 -7.34
C SER A 354 -13.47 10.51 -5.84
N PHE A 355 -12.94 11.63 -5.34
CA PHE A 355 -13.11 12.02 -3.95
C PHE A 355 -13.25 13.54 -3.83
N VAL A 356 -14.22 13.98 -3.04
CA VAL A 356 -14.36 15.38 -2.64
C VAL A 356 -14.48 15.39 -1.12
N ALA A 357 -13.51 16.01 -0.45
CA ALA A 357 -13.51 16.10 0.99
C ALA A 357 -14.76 16.86 1.48
N PRO A 358 -15.63 16.25 2.32
CA PRO A 358 -16.84 16.91 2.82
C PRO A 358 -16.53 17.99 3.87
N ASP A 359 -15.26 18.16 4.23
CA ASP A 359 -14.76 19.01 5.30
C ASP A 359 -13.46 19.72 4.93
N GLN A 360 -13.22 20.00 3.64
CA GLN A 360 -11.94 20.55 3.13
C GLN A 360 -11.46 21.79 3.92
N ALA A 361 -12.32 22.78 4.12
CA ALA A 361 -11.96 24.00 4.86
C ALA A 361 -11.59 23.73 6.33
N ALA A 362 -12.14 22.67 6.92
CA ALA A 362 -11.78 22.21 8.25
C ALA A 362 -10.41 21.50 8.19
N MET A 363 -10.22 20.59 7.23
CA MET A 363 -8.95 19.92 6.98
C MET A 363 -7.79 20.91 6.82
N ASP A 364 -7.94 21.92 5.99
CA ASP A 364 -6.92 22.94 5.73
C ASP A 364 -6.48 23.66 7.03
N LYS A 365 -7.46 24.01 7.89
CA LYS A 365 -7.19 24.64 9.19
C LYS A 365 -6.45 23.70 10.14
N TRP A 366 -6.83 22.43 10.18
CA TRP A 366 -6.15 21.44 11.01
C TRP A 366 -4.71 21.21 10.55
N LEU A 367 -4.49 21.11 9.23
CA LEU A 367 -3.17 20.92 8.61
C LEU A 367 -2.22 22.12 8.79
N ALA A 368 -2.77 23.33 8.92
CA ALA A 368 -1.99 24.56 9.07
C ALA A 368 -1.30 24.71 10.44
N THR A 369 -1.66 23.92 11.44
CA THR A 369 -1.08 23.97 12.80
C THR A 369 -0.59 22.60 13.24
N LYS A 370 0.39 22.57 14.16
CA LYS A 370 0.84 21.36 14.86
C LYS A 370 0.10 21.14 16.19
N ASP A 371 -0.79 22.06 16.58
CA ASP A 371 -1.54 21.97 17.82
C ASP A 371 -2.35 20.68 17.89
N ARG A 372 -2.24 19.99 19.02
CA ARG A 372 -2.88 18.70 19.21
C ARG A 372 -4.31 18.87 19.69
N VAL A 373 -5.24 18.42 18.86
CA VAL A 373 -6.63 18.21 19.26
C VAL A 373 -6.94 16.73 19.11
N ALA A 374 -6.81 15.98 20.21
CA ALA A 374 -7.01 14.52 20.21
C ALA A 374 -8.34 14.08 19.58
N LYS A 375 -9.42 14.86 19.78
CA LYS A 375 -10.73 14.60 19.17
C LYS A 375 -10.69 14.63 17.64
N ILE A 376 -9.98 15.59 17.04
CA ILE A 376 -9.86 15.69 15.57
C ILE A 376 -9.03 14.53 15.03
N ALA A 377 -7.90 14.22 15.68
CA ALA A 377 -7.06 13.09 15.30
C ALA A 377 -7.84 11.76 15.34
N ASN A 378 -8.61 11.52 16.41
CA ASN A 378 -9.45 10.32 16.54
C ASN A 378 -10.56 10.26 15.47
N GLU A 379 -11.21 11.39 15.19
CA GLU A 379 -12.26 11.44 14.16
C GLU A 379 -11.68 11.11 12.77
N LEU A 380 -10.50 11.65 12.43
CA LEU A 380 -9.80 11.31 11.18
C LEU A 380 -9.30 9.87 11.13
N ARG A 381 -8.84 9.32 12.26
CA ARG A 381 -8.51 7.89 12.36
C ARG A 381 -9.72 7.02 12.02
N ASN A 382 -10.92 7.41 12.42
CA ASN A 382 -12.15 6.70 12.09
C ASN A 382 -12.71 7.06 10.70
N GLY A 383 -11.99 7.84 9.89
CA GLY A 383 -12.44 8.32 8.59
C GLY A 383 -13.70 9.20 8.66
N GLY A 384 -13.86 9.92 9.78
CA GLY A 384 -14.98 10.81 10.06
C GLY A 384 -14.86 12.20 9.45
N ASN A 385 -15.86 13.06 9.71
CA ASN A 385 -15.92 14.44 9.24
C ASN A 385 -15.58 15.39 10.39
N ILE A 386 -14.62 16.30 10.19
CA ILE A 386 -14.10 17.14 11.28
C ILE A 386 -14.68 18.56 11.33
N SER A 387 -15.64 18.89 10.47
CA SER A 387 -16.20 20.24 10.35
C SER A 387 -16.77 20.76 11.67
N SER A 388 -17.50 19.91 12.40
CA SER A 388 -18.10 20.27 13.70
C SER A 388 -17.06 20.43 14.81
N LEU A 389 -15.92 19.74 14.72
CA LEU A 389 -14.89 19.74 15.76
C LEU A 389 -14.02 21.00 15.70
N ILE A 390 -13.69 21.49 14.50
CA ILE A 390 -12.81 22.65 14.34
C ILE A 390 -13.48 23.96 14.75
N ASN A 391 -14.78 24.10 14.51
CA ASN A 391 -15.53 25.28 14.93
C ASN A 391 -15.51 25.43 16.47
N ASN A 392 -15.51 24.33 17.20
CA ASN A 392 -15.43 24.31 18.67
C ASN A 392 -14.02 24.63 19.19
N VAL A 393 -12.95 24.20 18.49
CA VAL A 393 -11.56 24.48 18.87
C VAL A 393 -11.17 25.93 18.62
N LEU A 394 -11.60 26.52 17.48
CA LEU A 394 -11.36 27.93 17.21
C LEU A 394 -12.13 28.85 18.16
N GLY A 395 -13.33 28.45 18.58
CA GLY A 395 -14.06 29.15 19.66
C GLY A 395 -13.30 29.11 20.99
N TRP A 396 -12.68 27.98 21.32
CA TRP A 396 -11.85 27.82 22.53
C TRP A 396 -10.56 28.65 22.49
N LEU A 397 -9.82 28.63 21.37
CA LEU A 397 -8.61 29.45 21.19
C LEU A 397 -8.94 30.96 21.23
N LYS A 398 -10.04 31.39 20.60
CA LYS A 398 -10.52 32.79 20.73
C LYS A 398 -10.89 33.15 22.17
N GLY A 399 -11.48 32.21 22.91
CA GLY A 399 -11.84 32.39 24.33
C GLY A 399 -10.63 32.47 25.27
N ILE A 400 -9.54 31.75 24.97
CA ILE A 400 -8.30 31.77 25.76
C ILE A 400 -7.45 33.00 25.47
N PHE A 401 -7.37 33.42 24.21
CA PHE A 401 -6.52 34.56 23.81
C PHE A 401 -7.25 35.91 23.82
N GLY A 402 -8.49 35.97 24.31
CA GLY A 402 -9.18 37.23 24.64
C GLY A 402 -9.25 38.23 23.48
N TRP A 403 -9.34 37.78 22.23
CA TRP A 403 -9.58 38.69 21.10
C TRP A 403 -11.03 39.16 21.13
N LYS A 404 -11.26 40.22 21.90
CA LYS A 404 -12.43 41.09 21.78
C LYS A 404 -12.23 41.97 20.54
N TYR A 405 -13.18 41.94 19.62
CA TYR A 405 -13.46 43.12 18.81
C TYR A 405 -14.38 44.03 19.60
#